data_AF-A0A820JSK2-F1
#
_entry.id   AF-A0A820JSK2-F1
#
_cell.length_a   1.000
_cell.length_b   1.000
_cell.length_c   1.000
_cell.angle_alpha   90.00
_cell.angle_beta   90.00
_cell.angle_gamma   90.00
#
_symmetry.space_group_name_H-M   'P 1'
#
loop_
_entity.id
_entity.type
_entity.pdbx_description
1 polymer ?
#
loop_
_entity_poly.entity_id
_entity_poly.type
_entity_poly.pdbx_seq_one_letter_code
_entity_poly.pdbx_strand_id
1 'polypeptide(L)'
;YCTKGVFDGIEQIKEYRNKIVLDEIVGKYSDMDIDKYILNPPIDIFEKFAQVRNINPIYTQALNKLRENIINKFRQELKLAKLVKPPNPSNIHIRKFESSVKHLPETIKNVLEVELKHCKEDINSIIQNINN
;
A
#
# COMPACT_ATOMS: atom_id res chain seq x y z
N TYR A 1 46.48 -8.66 -6.92
CA TYR A 1 45.80 -7.37 -6.79
C TYR A 1 44.65 -7.12 -7.80
N CYS A 2 44.44 -7.94 -8.83
CA CYS A 2 43.32 -7.77 -9.77
C CYS A 2 41.94 -8.30 -9.29
N THR A 3 41.89 -9.17 -8.27
CA THR A 3 40.66 -9.81 -7.81
C THR A 3 39.76 -8.89 -6.97
N LYS A 4 40.34 -7.94 -6.22
CA LYS A 4 39.58 -7.06 -5.32
C LYS A 4 38.70 -6.06 -6.09
N GLY A 5 39.28 -5.34 -7.05
CA GLY A 5 38.53 -4.37 -7.86
C GLY A 5 37.45 -5.00 -8.74
N VAL A 6 37.63 -6.26 -9.18
CA VAL A 6 36.60 -7.01 -9.91
C VAL A 6 35.45 -7.42 -8.99
N PHE A 7 35.75 -7.85 -7.76
CA PHE A 7 34.73 -8.17 -6.76
C PHE A 7 33.93 -6.93 -6.34
N ASP A 8 34.61 -5.82 -6.07
CA ASP A 8 33.96 -4.55 -5.69
C ASP A 8 33.04 -4.04 -6.82
N GLY A 9 33.47 -4.16 -8.08
CA GLY A 9 32.63 -3.83 -9.24
C GLY A 9 31.41 -4.74 -9.41
N ILE A 10 31.54 -6.04 -9.12
CA ILE A 10 30.42 -7.00 -9.17
C ILE A 10 29.39 -6.69 -8.07
N GLU A 11 29.83 -6.32 -6.87
CA GLU A 11 28.91 -5.93 -5.78
C GLU A 11 28.14 -4.66 -6.13
N GLN A 12 28.82 -3.62 -6.64
CA GLN A 12 28.16 -2.37 -7.05
C GLN A 12 27.10 -2.59 -8.14
N ILE A 13 27.40 -3.44 -9.13
CA ILE A 13 26.44 -3.77 -10.20
C ILE A 13 25.23 -4.54 -9.64
N LYS A 14 25.45 -5.45 -8.69
CA LYS A 14 24.35 -6.19 -8.02
C LYS A 14 23.47 -5.26 -7.19
N GLU A 15 24.07 -4.35 -6.44
CA GLU A 15 23.34 -3.36 -5.64
C GLU A 15 22.51 -2.41 -6.51
N TYR A 16 23.10 -1.89 -7.59
CA TYR A 16 22.41 -1.03 -8.54
C TYR A 16 21.22 -1.75 -9.20
N ARG A 17 21.42 -3.00 -9.65
CA ARG A 17 20.35 -3.82 -10.22
C ARG A 17 19.23 -4.08 -9.21
N ASN A 18 19.57 -4.40 -7.97
CA ASN A 18 18.57 -4.61 -6.91
C ASN A 18 17.78 -3.33 -6.67
N LYS A 19 18.43 -2.17 -6.63
CA LYS A 19 17.74 -0.89 -6.46
C LYS A 19 16.74 -0.62 -7.58
N ILE A 20 17.12 -0.81 -8.85
CA ILE A 20 16.21 -0.62 -9.99
C ILE A 20 14.99 -1.53 -9.88
N VAL A 21 15.21 -2.83 -9.66
CA VAL A 21 14.11 -3.81 -9.57
C VAL A 21 13.17 -3.47 -8.41
N LEU A 22 13.72 -3.03 -7.27
CA LEU A 22 12.92 -2.59 -6.14
C LEU A 22 12.10 -1.34 -6.44
N ASP A 23 12.70 -0.35 -7.09
CA ASP A 23 12.00 0.86 -7.51
C ASP A 23 10.89 0.57 -8.54
N GLU A 24 11.11 -0.38 -9.46
CA GLU A 24 10.09 -0.85 -10.41
C GLU A 24 8.92 -1.55 -9.72
N ILE A 25 9.20 -2.43 -8.75
CA ILE A 25 8.15 -3.09 -7.96
C ILE A 25 7.37 -2.06 -7.16
N VAL A 26 8.06 -1.15 -6.47
CA VAL A 26 7.41 -0.06 -5.74
C VAL A 26 6.56 0.76 -6.70
N GLY A 27 7.08 1.15 -7.86
CA GLY A 27 6.36 1.90 -8.89
C GLY A 27 5.10 1.19 -9.35
N LYS A 28 5.20 -0.10 -9.71
CA LYS A 28 4.07 -0.92 -10.17
C LYS A 28 2.87 -0.83 -9.22
N TYR A 29 3.09 -1.06 -7.93
CA TYR A 29 2.00 -1.01 -6.94
C TYR A 29 1.63 0.43 -6.55
N SER A 30 2.57 1.37 -6.62
CA SER A 30 2.30 2.78 -6.36
C SER A 30 1.47 3.44 -7.46
N ASP A 31 1.49 2.95 -8.68
CA ASP A 31 0.69 3.47 -9.79
C ASP A 31 -0.64 2.71 -9.95
N MET A 32 -0.70 1.47 -9.46
CA MET A 32 -1.87 0.62 -9.53
C MET A 32 -3.03 1.15 -8.67
N ASP A 33 -4.23 1.24 -9.24
CA ASP A 33 -5.45 1.55 -8.50
C ASP A 33 -5.81 0.42 -7.52
N ILE A 34 -6.40 0.76 -6.38
CA ILE A 34 -6.65 -0.17 -5.27
C ILE A 34 -7.60 -1.31 -5.69
N ASP A 35 -8.51 -1.10 -6.63
CA ASP A 35 -9.41 -2.14 -7.17
C ASP A 35 -8.64 -3.27 -7.85
N LYS A 36 -7.50 -2.95 -8.46
CA LYS A 36 -6.64 -3.93 -9.13
C LYS A 36 -5.86 -4.83 -8.16
N TYR A 37 -5.83 -4.51 -6.87
CA TYR A 37 -5.20 -5.38 -5.85
C TYR A 37 -5.93 -6.72 -5.67
N ILE A 38 -7.19 -6.82 -6.11
CA ILE A 38 -7.91 -8.10 -6.15
C ILE A 38 -7.21 -9.09 -7.08
N LEU A 39 -6.75 -8.60 -8.25
CA LEU A 39 -6.09 -9.42 -9.28
C LEU A 39 -4.57 -9.49 -9.09
N ASN A 40 -3.99 -8.46 -8.48
CA ASN A 40 -2.56 -8.34 -8.24
C ASN A 40 -2.31 -7.99 -6.76
N PRO A 41 -2.55 -8.92 -5.83
CA PRO A 41 -2.39 -8.65 -4.42
C PRO A 41 -0.92 -8.33 -4.09
N PRO A 42 -0.64 -7.33 -3.25
CA PRO A 42 0.72 -7.04 -2.80
C PRO A 42 1.25 -8.04 -1.76
N ILE A 43 0.43 -8.97 -1.25
CA ILE A 43 0.79 -9.92 -0.17
C ILE A 43 2.13 -10.61 -0.44
N ASP A 44 2.27 -11.26 -1.60
CA ASP A 44 3.47 -12.04 -1.94
C ASP A 44 4.74 -11.18 -1.96
N ILE A 45 4.63 -9.92 -2.38
CA ILE A 45 5.77 -9.00 -2.42
C ILE A 45 6.17 -8.57 -1.02
N PHE A 46 5.20 -8.31 -0.15
CA PHE A 46 5.48 -8.01 1.26
C PHE A 46 6.17 -9.17 1.96
N GLU A 47 5.73 -10.41 1.72
CA GLU A 47 6.37 -11.60 2.28
C GLU A 47 7.80 -11.79 1.78
N LYS A 48 8.01 -11.69 0.45
CA LYS A 48 9.34 -11.81 -0.16
C LYS A 48 10.30 -10.76 0.39
N PHE A 49 9.86 -9.51 0.52
CA PHE A 49 10.71 -8.43 1.04
C PHE A 49 10.97 -8.60 2.54
N ALA A 50 10.00 -9.09 3.31
CA ALA A 50 10.17 -9.34 4.74
C ALA A 50 11.24 -10.41 5.03
N GLN A 51 11.38 -11.43 4.16
CA GLN A 51 12.38 -12.49 4.31
C GLN A 51 13.83 -11.99 4.14
N VAL A 52 14.04 -11.01 3.26
CA VAL A 52 15.38 -10.50 2.92
C VAL A 52 15.73 -9.18 3.61
N ARG A 53 14.82 -8.61 4.41
CA ARG A 53 14.97 -7.31 5.06
C ARG A 53 16.19 -7.21 5.98
N ASN A 54 16.58 -8.34 6.61
CA ASN A 54 17.70 -8.41 7.54
C ASN A 54 19.06 -8.50 6.82
N ILE A 55 19.04 -8.71 5.50
CA ILE A 55 20.24 -8.92 4.68
C ILE A 55 20.65 -7.61 4.00
N ASN A 56 19.68 -6.81 3.54
CA ASN A 56 19.98 -5.56 2.86
C ASN A 56 18.96 -4.44 3.20
N PRO A 57 19.41 -3.28 3.71
CA PRO A 57 18.53 -2.20 4.16
C PRO A 57 17.67 -1.58 3.05
N ILE A 58 18.07 -1.70 1.78
CA ILE A 58 17.32 -1.17 0.63
C ILE A 58 15.95 -1.85 0.52
N TYR A 59 15.85 -3.15 0.86
CA TYR A 59 14.57 -3.86 0.87
C TYR A 59 13.63 -3.36 1.97
N THR A 60 14.19 -3.01 3.14
CA THR A 60 13.42 -2.39 4.22
C THR A 60 12.87 -1.02 3.82
N GLN A 61 13.70 -0.20 3.15
CA GLN A 61 13.26 1.10 2.63
C GLN A 61 12.16 0.94 1.57
N ALA A 62 12.34 0.03 0.61
CA ALA A 62 11.36 -0.26 -0.43
C ALA A 62 10.04 -0.76 0.18
N LEU A 63 10.10 -1.65 1.17
CA LEU A 63 8.92 -2.18 1.86
C LEU A 63 8.15 -1.09 2.62
N ASN A 64 8.86 -0.19 3.31
CA ASN A 64 8.24 0.93 4.01
C ASN A 64 7.58 1.91 3.04
N LYS A 65 8.28 2.27 1.95
CA LYS A 65 7.74 3.13 0.89
C LYS A 65 6.48 2.52 0.25
N LEU A 66 6.52 1.23 -0.05
CA LEU A 66 5.38 0.49 -0.60
C LEU A 66 4.19 0.51 0.38
N ARG A 67 4.45 0.26 1.68
CA ARG A 67 3.43 0.31 2.73
C ARG A 67 2.76 1.68 2.78
N GLU A 68 3.54 2.75 2.84
CA GLU A 68 3.03 4.12 2.92
C GLU A 68 2.19 4.49 1.69
N ASN A 69 2.67 4.13 0.49
CA ASN A 69 1.95 4.40 -0.75
C ASN A 69 0.60 3.69 -0.81
N ILE A 70 0.55 2.41 -0.42
CA ILE A 70 -0.71 1.66 -0.35
C ILE A 70 -1.67 2.30 0.66
N ILE A 71 -1.21 2.57 1.89
CA ILE A 71 -2.06 3.18 2.94
C ILE A 71 -2.63 4.52 2.45
N ASN A 72 -1.80 5.37 1.85
CA ASN A 72 -2.21 6.68 1.38
C ASN A 72 -3.30 6.60 0.29
N LYS A 73 -3.25 5.61 -0.61
CA LYS A 73 -4.31 5.40 -1.61
C LYS A 73 -5.65 5.04 -0.98
N PHE A 74 -5.64 4.11 -0.03
CA PHE A 74 -6.87 3.74 0.69
C PHE A 74 -7.43 4.93 1.48
N ARG A 75 -6.57 5.73 2.10
CA ARG A 75 -6.98 6.98 2.78
C ARG A 75 -7.58 8.01 1.82
N GLN A 76 -7.06 8.12 0.59
CA GLN A 76 -7.65 9.00 -0.43
C GLN A 76 -9.07 8.54 -0.77
N GLU A 77 -9.30 7.24 -0.92
CA GLU A 77 -10.64 6.69 -1.17
C GLU A 77 -11.61 6.98 0.00
N LEU A 78 -11.15 6.88 1.25
CA LEU A 78 -11.96 7.30 2.41
C LEU A 78 -12.27 8.80 2.40
N LYS A 79 -11.32 9.65 2.00
CA LYS A 79 -11.57 11.10 1.85
C LYS A 79 -12.63 11.35 0.78
N LEU A 80 -12.53 10.70 -0.37
CA LEU A 80 -13.53 10.81 -1.44
C LEU A 80 -14.90 10.32 -0.98
N ALA A 81 -14.95 9.22 -0.21
CA ALA A 81 -16.17 8.68 0.36
C ALA A 81 -16.94 9.71 1.22
N LYS A 82 -16.22 10.53 2.01
CA LYS A 82 -16.82 11.58 2.86
C LYS A 82 -17.38 12.76 2.07
N LEU A 83 -16.94 12.96 0.82
CA LEU A 83 -17.37 14.06 -0.03
C LEU A 83 -18.62 13.74 -0.87
N VAL A 84 -19.03 12.47 -0.92
CA VAL A 84 -20.21 12.03 -1.69
C VAL A 84 -21.48 12.65 -1.12
N LYS A 85 -22.33 13.20 -2.01
CA LYS A 85 -23.64 13.76 -1.69
C LYS A 85 -24.75 13.03 -2.48
N PRO A 86 -25.84 12.60 -1.84
CA PRO A 86 -26.08 12.63 -0.39
C PRO A 86 -25.08 11.74 0.37
N PRO A 87 -24.75 12.05 1.64
CA PRO A 87 -23.88 11.21 2.45
C PRO A 87 -24.41 9.78 2.49
N ASN A 88 -23.55 8.81 2.20
CA ASN A 88 -23.91 7.41 2.12
C ASN A 88 -22.74 6.54 2.61
N PRO A 89 -22.90 5.77 3.70
CA PRO A 89 -21.84 4.92 4.27
C PRO A 89 -21.54 3.67 3.43
N SER A 90 -22.28 3.45 2.35
CA SER A 90 -22.11 2.33 1.41
C SER A 90 -21.91 2.82 -0.03
N ASN A 91 -21.32 4.01 -0.20
CA ASN A 91 -21.02 4.55 -1.52
C ASN A 91 -19.92 3.77 -2.27
N ILE A 92 -19.68 4.14 -3.54
CA ILE A 92 -18.75 3.42 -4.42
C ILE A 92 -17.32 3.35 -3.86
N HIS A 93 -16.83 4.42 -3.22
CA HIS A 93 -15.48 4.48 -2.64
C HIS A 93 -15.35 3.53 -1.45
N ILE A 94 -16.38 3.45 -0.60
CA ILE A 94 -16.44 2.49 0.51
C ILE A 94 -16.43 1.05 -0.01
N ARG A 95 -17.26 0.74 -1.02
CA ARG A 95 -17.31 -0.61 -1.59
C ARG A 95 -15.99 -1.02 -2.23
N LYS A 96 -15.37 -0.09 -2.97
CA LYS A 96 -14.04 -0.29 -3.57
C LYS A 96 -13.01 -0.60 -2.48
N PHE A 97 -12.97 0.23 -1.43
CA PHE A 97 -12.12 0.02 -0.26
C PHE A 97 -12.32 -1.37 0.36
N GLU A 98 -13.55 -1.74 0.69
CA GLU A 98 -13.88 -3.02 1.34
C GLU A 98 -13.52 -4.24 0.50
N SER A 99 -13.66 -4.13 -0.82
CA SER A 99 -13.28 -5.20 -1.73
C SER A 99 -11.76 -5.39 -1.77
N SER A 100 -11.01 -4.28 -1.85
CA SER A 100 -9.57 -4.30 -2.04
C SER A 100 -8.78 -4.57 -0.76
N VAL A 101 -9.26 -4.11 0.40
CA VAL A 101 -8.51 -4.20 1.67
C VAL A 101 -8.25 -5.64 2.11
N LYS A 102 -9.11 -6.57 1.69
CA LYS A 102 -9.00 -8.02 1.97
C LYS A 102 -7.78 -8.67 1.31
N HIS A 103 -7.24 -8.03 0.28
CA HIS A 103 -6.10 -8.52 -0.50
C HIS A 103 -4.77 -7.87 -0.08
N LEU A 104 -4.75 -7.17 1.05
CA LEU A 104 -3.56 -6.55 1.61
C LEU A 104 -2.92 -7.42 2.69
N PRO A 105 -1.62 -7.22 2.97
CA PRO A 105 -0.98 -7.79 4.14
C PRO A 105 -1.70 -7.40 5.43
N GLU A 106 -1.79 -8.34 6.37
CA GLU A 106 -2.55 -8.20 7.63
C GLU A 106 -2.17 -6.93 8.41
N THR A 107 -0.87 -6.60 8.46
CA THR A 107 -0.37 -5.38 9.13
C THR A 107 -0.97 -4.08 8.57
N ILE A 108 -1.27 -4.03 7.27
CA ILE A 108 -1.85 -2.86 6.61
C ILE A 108 -3.36 -2.92 6.71
N LYS A 109 -3.93 -4.10 6.43
CA LYS A 109 -5.37 -4.35 6.49
C LYS A 109 -5.96 -3.91 7.82
N ASN A 110 -5.35 -4.29 8.94
CA ASN A 110 -5.87 -3.97 10.27
C ASN A 110 -5.92 -2.45 10.54
N VAL A 111 -4.90 -1.72 10.12
CA VAL A 111 -4.87 -0.24 10.24
C VAL A 111 -6.01 0.38 9.42
N LEU A 112 -6.17 -0.09 8.18
CA LEU A 112 -7.16 0.43 7.25
C LEU A 112 -8.60 0.08 7.65
N GLU A 113 -8.86 -1.09 8.21
CA GLU A 113 -10.18 -1.48 8.69
C GLU A 113 -10.65 -0.61 9.86
N VAL A 114 -9.75 -0.21 10.76
CA VAL A 114 -10.04 0.77 11.83
C VAL A 114 -10.41 2.13 11.23
N GLU A 115 -9.63 2.62 10.25
CA GLU A 115 -9.92 3.90 9.58
C GLU A 115 -11.24 3.86 8.82
N LEU A 116 -11.58 2.75 8.17
CA LEU A 116 -12.86 2.54 7.49
C LEU A 116 -14.03 2.63 8.48
N LYS A 117 -13.89 2.00 9.65
CA LYS A 117 -14.92 2.03 10.70
C LYS A 117 -15.20 3.46 11.13
N HIS A 118 -14.17 4.22 11.49
CA HIS A 118 -14.32 5.63 11.86
C HIS A 118 -14.91 6.47 10.72
N CYS A 119 -14.51 6.22 9.47
CA CYS A 119 -15.07 6.92 8.32
C CYS A 119 -16.59 6.69 8.17
N LYS A 120 -17.06 5.46 8.35
CA LYS A 120 -18.50 5.15 8.31
C LYS A 120 -19.27 5.79 9.47
N GLU A 121 -18.69 5.80 10.67
CA GLU A 121 -19.25 6.48 11.84
C GLU A 121 -19.38 7.99 11.62
N ASP A 122 -18.38 8.63 11.03
CA ASP A 122 -18.43 10.05 10.65
C ASP A 122 -19.56 10.33 9.65
N ILE A 123 -19.67 9.52 8.58
CA ILE A 123 -20.72 9.67 7.57
C ILE A 123 -22.11 9.50 8.20
N ASN A 124 -22.29 8.49 9.05
CA ASN A 124 -23.55 8.26 9.75
C ASN A 124 -23.93 9.43 10.67
N SER A 125 -22.95 10.01 11.36
CA SER A 125 -23.15 11.18 12.22
C SER A 125 -23.61 12.39 11.40
N ILE A 126 -23.04 12.60 10.21
CA ILE A 126 -23.49 13.64 9.28
C ILE A 126 -24.94 13.40 8.84
N ILE A 127 -25.31 12.15 8.50
CA ILE A 127 -26.69 11.81 8.10
C ILE A 127 -27.68 12.12 9.23
N GLN A 128 -27.36 11.73 10.46
CA GLN A 128 -28.21 12.02 11.62
C GLN A 128 -28.37 13.53 11.85
N ASN A 129 -27.31 14.31 11.71
CA ASN A 129 -27.36 15.77 11.85
C ASN A 129 -28.15 16.47 10.73
N ILE A 130 -28.27 15.87 9.54
CA ILE A 130 -29.10 16.42 8.44
C ILE A 130 -30.58 16.11 8.65
N ASN A 131 -30.90 15.00 9.32
CA ASN A 131 -32.27 14.54 9.53
C ASN A 131 -32.91 15.07 10.83
N ASN A 132 -32.15 15.73 11.70
CA ASN A 132 -32.61 16.43 12.90
C ASN A 132 -32.75 17.92 12.62
#